data_AF-A0AAB0ABZ6-F1
#
_entry.id   AF-A0AAB0ABZ6-F1
#
_cell.length_a   1.000
_cell.length_b   1.000
_cell.length_c   1.000
_cell.angle_alpha   90.00
_cell.angle_beta   90.00
_cell.angle_gamma   90.00
#
_symmetry.space_group_name_H-M   'P 1'
#
loop_
_entity.id
_entity.type
_entity.pdbx_description
1 polymer ?
#
loop_
_entity_poly.entity_id
_entity_poly.type
_entity_poly.pdbx_seq_one_letter_code
_entity_poly.pdbx_strand_id
1 'polypeptide(L)'
;MFKIVLVLVLAVAAVSAQWEGGYGGDHHHHHEEHHSHPKYKFEYGVKDHKTGDHKSQWEHRDGDVVKGQYTLHEADGTERIVEYTSDKHHGFQAHVKRVGHAHHPQVYGHHEGGYGGGEGSFGGHGHDHGHASSYANSNLHSYHH
;
A
#
# COMPACT_ATOMS: atom_id res chain seq x y z
N MET A 1 28.61 -9.61 8.78
CA MET A 1 27.58 -9.63 9.83
C MET A 1 26.23 -9.92 9.18
N PHE A 2 26.01 -11.19 8.85
CA PHE A 2 24.79 -11.71 8.19
C PHE A 2 24.50 -13.12 8.72
N LYS A 3 24.36 -13.23 10.03
CA LYS A 3 23.98 -14.44 10.77
C LYS A 3 23.26 -13.89 12.01
N ILE A 4 21.96 -14.17 12.19
CA ILE A 4 21.04 -13.83 13.32
C ILE A 4 19.62 -13.40 12.85
N VAL A 5 19.24 -13.54 11.56
CA VAL A 5 17.81 -13.36 11.15
C VAL A 5 17.19 -14.64 10.58
N LEU A 6 17.60 -15.82 11.07
CA LEU A 6 17.07 -17.11 10.59
C LEU A 6 16.59 -18.06 11.72
N VAL A 7 16.12 -17.54 12.86
CA VAL A 7 15.67 -18.40 13.98
C VAL A 7 14.37 -17.90 14.65
N LEU A 8 13.37 -17.50 13.87
CA LEU A 8 11.99 -17.34 14.39
C LEU A 8 10.97 -17.88 13.37
N VAL A 9 11.12 -19.14 12.97
CA VAL A 9 10.19 -19.85 12.05
C VAL A 9 9.46 -21.04 12.69
N LEU A 10 9.74 -21.48 13.92
CA LEU A 10 9.17 -22.76 14.40
C LEU A 10 8.72 -22.75 15.87
N ALA A 11 7.64 -22.04 16.20
CA ALA A 11 6.99 -22.18 17.51
C ALA A 11 5.49 -21.79 17.54
N VAL A 12 4.67 -22.22 16.58
CA VAL A 12 3.18 -22.25 16.76
C VAL A 12 2.56 -23.51 16.13
N ALA A 13 3.26 -24.65 16.19
CA ALA A 13 2.75 -25.93 15.68
C ALA A 13 2.79 -27.01 16.77
N ALA A 14 2.24 -26.75 17.96
CA ALA A 14 2.12 -27.79 19.00
C ALA A 14 1.14 -27.43 20.15
N VAL A 15 -0.05 -26.90 19.87
CA VAL A 15 -1.16 -26.90 20.86
C VAL A 15 -2.49 -27.04 20.12
N SER A 16 -2.77 -28.21 19.57
CA SER A 16 -4.14 -28.55 19.10
C SER A 16 -4.53 -30.01 19.35
N ALA A 17 -3.69 -30.77 20.05
CA ALA A 17 -4.01 -32.14 20.43
C ALA A 17 -4.29 -32.19 21.94
N GLN A 18 -5.57 -32.01 22.31
CA GLN A 18 -6.27 -32.54 23.50
C GLN A 18 -7.45 -31.63 23.88
N TRP A 19 -8.56 -31.77 23.16
CA TRP A 19 -9.89 -31.57 23.74
C TRP A 19 -10.80 -32.64 23.15
N GLU A 20 -10.77 -33.81 23.78
CA GLU A 20 -11.77 -34.85 23.63
C GLU A 20 -12.97 -34.42 24.50
N GLY A 21 -13.99 -33.86 23.86
CA GLY A 21 -15.22 -33.42 24.50
C GLY A 21 -16.40 -33.83 23.65
N GLY A 22 -16.85 -35.07 23.81
CA GLY A 22 -18.04 -35.59 23.15
C GLY A 22 -19.31 -35.09 23.84
N TYR A 23 -20.19 -34.46 23.07
CA TYR A 23 -21.62 -34.36 23.36
C TYR A 23 -22.37 -34.41 22.02
N GLY A 24 -23.21 -35.43 21.85
CA GLY A 24 -24.13 -35.54 20.72
C GLY A 24 -25.19 -34.46 20.77
N GLY A 25 -25.54 -33.97 19.59
CA GLY A 25 -26.63 -33.03 19.37
C GLY A 25 -26.89 -32.95 17.87
N ASP A 26 -27.69 -33.87 17.35
CA ASP A 26 -28.28 -33.76 16.02
C ASP A 26 -29.19 -32.53 15.98
N HIS A 27 -28.61 -31.42 15.56
CA HIS A 27 -29.34 -30.25 15.11
C HIS A 27 -29.05 -30.08 13.63
N HIS A 28 -29.99 -30.55 12.80
CA HIS A 28 -30.09 -30.18 11.40
C HIS A 28 -30.38 -28.68 11.31
N HIS A 29 -29.33 -27.87 11.44
CA HIS A 29 -29.36 -26.50 11.00
C HIS A 29 -29.41 -26.53 9.48
N HIS A 30 -30.58 -26.20 8.92
CA HIS A 30 -30.65 -25.69 7.56
C HIS A 30 -29.78 -24.42 7.52
N HIS A 31 -28.52 -24.59 7.14
CA HIS A 31 -27.72 -23.48 6.64
C HIS A 31 -28.37 -23.09 5.32
N GLU A 32 -29.27 -22.10 5.35
CA GLU A 32 -29.46 -21.30 4.15
C GLU A 32 -28.10 -20.66 3.86
N GLU A 33 -27.40 -21.20 2.87
CA GLU A 33 -26.18 -20.60 2.35
C GLU A 33 -26.56 -19.27 1.72
N HIS A 34 -26.57 -18.23 2.53
CA HIS A 34 -26.64 -16.85 2.08
C HIS A 34 -25.35 -16.57 1.29
N HIS A 35 -25.35 -16.90 0.00
CA HIS A 35 -24.27 -16.54 -0.91
C HIS A 35 -24.29 -15.03 -1.11
N SER A 36 -23.62 -14.29 -0.23
CA SER A 36 -23.38 -12.87 -0.43
C SER A 36 -22.43 -12.69 -1.62
N HIS A 37 -22.78 -11.80 -2.56
CA HIS A 37 -21.91 -11.42 -3.69
C HIS A 37 -21.21 -10.08 -3.37
N PRO A 38 -20.01 -10.09 -2.75
CA PRO A 38 -19.37 -8.87 -2.26
C PRO A 38 -19.01 -7.93 -3.42
N LYS A 39 -19.38 -6.66 -3.30
CA LYS A 39 -19.13 -5.66 -4.34
C LYS A 39 -18.80 -4.30 -3.73
N TYR A 40 -17.68 -3.72 -4.15
CA TYR A 40 -17.31 -2.36 -3.78
C TYR A 40 -16.49 -1.69 -4.89
N LYS A 41 -16.43 -0.37 -4.82
CA LYS A 41 -15.50 0.46 -5.58
C LYS A 41 -14.97 1.56 -4.67
N PHE A 42 -13.68 1.81 -4.71
CA PHE A 42 -13.10 2.99 -4.09
C PHE A 42 -11.97 3.56 -4.94
N GLU A 43 -11.68 4.84 -4.71
CA GLU A 43 -10.53 5.54 -5.21
C GLU A 43 -10.06 6.59 -4.20
N TYR A 44 -8.77 6.86 -4.17
CA TYR A 44 -8.21 7.97 -3.41
C TYR A 44 -6.96 8.51 -4.09
N GLY A 45 -6.58 9.73 -3.74
CA GLY A 45 -5.32 10.31 -4.19
C GLY A 45 -4.81 11.42 -3.29
N VAL A 46 -3.51 11.66 -3.38
CA VAL A 46 -2.79 12.76 -2.74
C VAL A 46 -2.05 13.51 -3.83
N LYS A 47 -2.15 14.84 -3.78
CA LYS A 47 -1.40 15.77 -4.60
C LYS A 47 -0.89 16.89 -3.70
N ASP A 48 0.31 16.69 -3.17
CA ASP A 48 0.99 17.66 -2.34
C ASP A 48 2.25 18.19 -3.03
N HIS A 49 2.17 19.41 -3.53
CA HIS A 49 3.29 20.09 -4.19
C HIS A 49 4.43 20.45 -3.24
N LYS A 50 4.17 20.55 -1.93
CA LYS A 50 5.18 20.93 -0.94
C LYS A 50 6.08 19.76 -0.58
N THR A 51 5.49 18.59 -0.34
CA THR A 51 6.25 17.37 -0.01
C THR A 51 6.66 16.59 -1.25
N GLY A 52 6.03 16.86 -2.40
CA GLY A 52 6.17 16.07 -3.62
C GLY A 52 5.36 14.77 -3.60
N ASP A 53 4.50 14.56 -2.59
CA ASP A 53 3.69 13.36 -2.48
C ASP A 53 2.54 13.37 -3.49
N HIS A 54 2.77 12.70 -4.62
CA HIS A 54 1.79 12.50 -5.67
C HIS A 54 1.50 11.01 -5.81
N LYS A 55 0.30 10.59 -5.44
CA LYS A 55 -0.13 9.18 -5.53
C LYS A 55 -1.63 9.08 -5.83
N SER A 56 -2.05 7.98 -6.44
CA SER A 56 -3.46 7.62 -6.51
C SER A 56 -3.65 6.10 -6.47
N GLN A 57 -4.81 5.67 -5.98
CA GLN A 57 -5.23 4.27 -5.99
C GLN A 57 -6.70 4.19 -6.38
N TRP A 58 -7.06 3.13 -7.10
CA TRP A 58 -8.44 2.67 -7.17
C TRP A 58 -8.50 1.15 -7.05
N GLU A 59 -9.62 0.65 -6.55
CA GLU A 59 -9.93 -0.77 -6.50
C GLU A 59 -11.42 -1.00 -6.72
N HIS A 60 -11.73 -2.05 -7.46
CA HIS A 60 -13.07 -2.56 -7.68
C HIS A 60 -13.11 -4.05 -7.39
N ARG A 61 -14.01 -4.44 -6.50
CA ARG A 61 -14.39 -5.83 -6.29
C ARG A 61 -15.76 -6.13 -6.87
N ASP A 62 -15.86 -7.27 -7.55
CA ASP A 62 -17.10 -7.88 -7.99
C ASP A 62 -17.03 -9.39 -7.73
N GLY A 63 -17.68 -9.83 -6.65
CA GLY A 63 -17.62 -11.21 -6.16
C GLY A 63 -16.20 -11.61 -5.75
N ASP A 64 -15.68 -12.65 -6.39
CA ASP A 64 -14.34 -13.19 -6.16
C ASP A 64 -13.25 -12.44 -6.95
N VAL A 65 -13.63 -11.48 -7.81
CA VAL A 65 -12.67 -10.75 -8.65
C VAL A 65 -12.40 -9.37 -8.07
N VAL A 66 -11.14 -9.06 -7.83
CA VAL A 66 -10.65 -7.72 -7.49
C VAL A 66 -9.76 -7.22 -8.62
N LYS A 67 -9.91 -5.95 -8.98
CA LYS A 67 -9.02 -5.24 -9.91
C LYS A 67 -8.70 -3.88 -9.34
N GLY A 68 -7.48 -3.42 -9.56
CA GLY A 68 -7.12 -2.07 -9.17
C GLY A 68 -5.82 -1.60 -9.76
N GLN A 69 -5.49 -0.36 -9.43
CA GLN A 69 -4.22 0.26 -9.79
C GLN A 69 -3.72 1.13 -8.65
N TYR A 70 -2.41 1.22 -8.50
CA TYR A 70 -1.74 2.23 -7.70
C TYR A 70 -0.71 2.98 -8.55
N THR A 71 -0.63 4.30 -8.40
CA THR A 71 0.39 5.16 -8.99
C THR A 71 1.14 5.93 -7.90
N LEU A 72 2.46 6.02 -8.04
CA LEU A 72 3.33 6.74 -7.13
C LEU A 72 4.45 7.43 -7.88
N HIS A 73 4.55 8.75 -7.72
CA HIS A 73 5.78 9.47 -8.06
C HIS A 73 6.86 9.11 -7.04
N GLU A 74 7.95 8.53 -7.51
CA GLU A 74 9.09 8.12 -6.70
C GLU A 74 10.13 9.24 -6.58
N ALA A 75 10.92 9.18 -5.51
CA ALA A 75 11.92 10.19 -5.19
C ALA A 75 13.04 10.34 -6.24
N ASP A 76 13.25 9.32 -7.08
CA ASP A 76 14.23 9.36 -8.18
C ASP A 76 13.68 9.98 -9.48
N GLY A 77 12.46 10.54 -9.43
CA GLY A 77 11.81 11.19 -10.57
C GLY A 77 11.02 10.24 -11.49
N THR A 78 10.96 8.95 -11.16
CA THR A 78 10.13 7.98 -11.91
C THR A 78 8.71 7.89 -11.37
N GLU A 79 7.79 7.39 -12.20
CA GLU A 79 6.43 7.02 -11.77
C GLU A 79 6.30 5.50 -11.77
N ARG A 80 5.92 4.94 -10.62
CA ARG A 80 5.53 3.53 -10.50
C ARG A 80 4.06 3.38 -10.74
N ILE A 81 3.70 2.50 -11.67
CA ILE A 81 2.33 2.08 -11.95
C ILE A 81 2.24 0.59 -11.62
N VAL A 82 1.36 0.23 -10.69
CA VAL A 82 1.06 -1.16 -10.34
C VAL A 82 -0.38 -1.44 -10.74
N GLU A 83 -0.58 -2.25 -11.77
CA GLU A 83 -1.89 -2.79 -12.13
C GLU A 83 -2.03 -4.18 -11.50
N TYR A 84 -3.12 -4.44 -10.78
CA TYR A 84 -3.30 -5.72 -10.09
C TYR A 84 -4.69 -6.31 -10.29
N THR A 85 -4.73 -7.64 -10.22
CA THR A 85 -5.95 -8.45 -10.25
C THR A 85 -5.86 -9.55 -9.21
N SER A 86 -6.99 -9.94 -8.63
CA SER A 86 -7.07 -11.13 -7.78
C SER A 86 -8.34 -11.92 -8.09
N ASP A 87 -8.22 -13.23 -8.23
CA ASP A 87 -9.36 -14.14 -8.36
C ASP A 87 -9.09 -15.52 -7.71
N LYS A 88 -10.14 -16.33 -7.59
CA LYS A 88 -10.11 -17.65 -6.95
C LYS A 88 -9.21 -18.68 -7.65
N HIS A 89 -8.98 -18.52 -8.96
CA HIS A 89 -8.24 -19.49 -9.78
C HIS A 89 -6.77 -19.13 -9.90
N HIS A 90 -6.46 -17.85 -10.09
CA HIS A 90 -5.11 -17.36 -10.38
C HIS A 90 -4.43 -16.69 -9.18
N GLY A 91 -5.17 -16.44 -8.10
CA GLY A 91 -4.67 -15.70 -6.94
C GLY A 91 -4.40 -14.23 -7.28
N PHE A 92 -3.50 -13.60 -6.53
CA PHE A 92 -3.09 -12.22 -6.78
C PHE A 92 -2.02 -12.15 -7.88
N GLN A 93 -2.20 -11.25 -8.84
CA GLN A 93 -1.26 -10.95 -9.91
C GLN A 93 -1.06 -9.44 -10.00
N ALA A 94 0.18 -9.01 -10.20
CA ALA A 94 0.52 -7.61 -10.35
C ALA A 94 1.50 -7.39 -11.51
N HIS A 95 1.23 -6.35 -12.30
CA HIS A 95 2.10 -5.85 -13.35
C HIS A 95 2.65 -4.50 -12.91
N VAL A 96 3.96 -4.46 -12.66
CA VAL A 96 4.66 -3.25 -12.23
C VAL A 96 5.37 -2.62 -13.41
N LYS A 97 5.10 -1.34 -13.65
CA LYS A 97 5.77 -0.52 -14.66
C LYS A 97 6.43 0.65 -13.95
N ARG A 98 7.62 1.03 -14.40
CA ARG A 98 8.33 2.24 -13.97
C ARG A 98 8.51 3.13 -15.20
N VAL A 99 7.96 4.33 -15.16
CA VAL A 99 7.98 5.29 -16.26
C VAL A 99 8.89 6.46 -15.90
N GLY A 100 9.66 6.97 -16.86
CA GLY A 100 10.59 8.08 -16.65
C GLY A 100 12.05 7.64 -16.45
N HIS A 101 12.90 8.61 -16.13
CA HIS A 101 14.34 8.40 -15.95
C HIS A 101 14.71 8.52 -14.48
N ALA A 102 15.29 7.45 -13.93
CA ALA A 102 15.76 7.43 -12.56
C ALA A 102 17.02 8.32 -12.41
N HIS A 103 16.94 9.33 -11.55
CA HIS A 103 18.09 10.09 -11.11
C HIS A 103 18.63 9.49 -9.81
N HIS A 104 19.76 8.81 -9.90
CA HIS A 104 20.49 8.39 -8.71
C HIS A 104 21.34 9.56 -8.19
N PRO A 105 21.39 9.80 -6.87
CA PRO A 105 22.29 10.80 -6.32
C PRO A 105 23.73 10.44 -6.70
N GLN A 106 24.44 11.41 -7.28
CA GLN A 106 25.88 11.31 -7.49
C GLN A 106 26.55 11.25 -6.11
N VAL A 107 27.23 10.16 -5.80
CA VAL A 107 28.06 10.05 -4.59
C VAL A 107 29.26 10.96 -4.78
N TYR A 108 29.16 12.22 -4.35
CA TYR A 108 30.31 13.11 -4.30
C TYR A 108 31.23 12.66 -3.17
N GLY A 109 32.36 12.06 -3.55
CA GLY A 109 33.46 11.78 -2.62
C GLY A 109 33.93 13.07 -1.94
N HIS A 110 34.09 13.00 -0.63
CA HIS A 110 34.56 14.09 0.22
C HIS A 110 35.87 14.70 -0.30
N HIS A 111 35.84 15.98 -0.66
CA HIS A 111 37.04 16.80 -0.70
C HIS A 111 37.05 17.68 0.56
N GLU A 112 37.97 17.36 1.46
CA GLU A 112 38.32 18.16 2.62
C GLU A 112 39.08 19.41 2.14
N GLY A 113 38.71 20.58 2.65
CA GLY A 113 39.54 21.80 2.52
C GLY A 113 38.75 23.11 2.40
N GLY A 114 39.00 24.03 3.35
CA GLY A 114 38.96 25.47 3.08
C GLY A 114 37.99 26.30 3.92
N TYR A 115 38.54 26.94 4.95
CA TYR A 115 37.98 28.08 5.68
C TYR A 115 37.70 29.28 4.75
N GLY A 116 36.65 30.05 5.03
CA GLY A 116 36.42 31.34 4.37
C GLY A 116 35.07 31.95 4.76
N GLY A 117 35.12 32.93 5.68
CA GLY A 117 33.94 33.68 6.15
C GLY A 117 33.32 34.58 5.09
N GLY A 118 32.06 34.94 5.31
CA GLY A 118 31.32 35.91 4.51
C GLY A 118 29.96 36.20 5.15
N GLU A 119 29.85 37.41 5.67
CA GLU A 119 28.72 38.00 6.41
C GLU A 119 27.56 38.37 5.47
N GLY A 120 26.32 38.20 5.96
CA GLY A 120 25.17 39.02 5.55
C GLY A 120 24.25 38.48 4.44
N SER A 121 23.02 38.13 4.83
CA SER A 121 21.76 38.77 4.36
C SER A 121 20.56 37.88 4.70
N PHE A 122 19.84 38.20 5.77
CA PHE A 122 18.56 37.56 6.11
C PHE A 122 17.45 38.14 5.22
N GLY A 123 17.34 37.59 4.01
CA GLY A 123 16.30 37.94 3.03
C GLY A 123 15.03 37.11 3.22
N GLY A 124 13.97 37.76 3.70
CA GLY A 124 12.56 37.51 3.35
C GLY A 124 12.01 36.08 3.39
N HIS A 125 11.41 35.71 4.52
CA HIS A 125 10.52 34.54 4.61
C HIS A 125 9.19 34.83 3.89
N GLY A 126 9.13 34.53 2.59
CA GLY A 126 7.87 34.33 1.89
C GLY A 126 7.32 32.95 2.25
N HIS A 127 6.38 32.89 3.19
CA HIS A 127 5.64 31.67 3.46
C HIS A 127 4.61 31.46 2.33
N ASP A 128 5.07 30.84 1.24
CA ASP A 128 4.18 30.25 0.23
C ASP A 128 3.51 29.02 0.85
N HIS A 129 2.24 29.16 1.21
CA HIS A 129 1.42 28.07 1.72
C HIS A 129 0.83 27.31 0.52
N GLY A 130 1.66 26.51 -0.14
CA GLY A 130 1.16 25.50 -1.08
C GLY A 130 0.21 24.54 -0.36
N HIS A 131 -1.04 24.47 -0.83
CA HIS A 131 -2.06 23.59 -0.25
C HIS A 131 -1.90 22.16 -0.78
N ALA A 132 -1.83 21.18 0.13
CA ALA A 132 -1.97 19.78 -0.22
C ALA A 132 -3.45 19.47 -0.50
N SER A 133 -3.73 18.75 -1.59
CA SER A 133 -5.07 18.27 -1.90
C SER A 133 -5.10 16.75 -1.80
N SER A 134 -6.08 16.22 -1.06
CA SER A 134 -6.36 14.80 -0.98
C SER A 134 -7.84 14.56 -1.26
N TYR A 135 -8.15 13.44 -1.90
CA TYR A 135 -9.54 13.00 -2.11
C TYR A 135 -9.67 11.52 -1.79
N ALA A 136 -10.87 11.13 -1.39
CA ALA A 136 -11.28 9.74 -1.26
C ALA A 136 -12.74 9.63 -1.69
N ASN A 137 -13.05 8.61 -2.47
CA ASN A 137 -14.40 8.31 -2.94
C ASN A 137 -14.62 6.80 -2.78
N SER A 138 -15.76 6.42 -2.24
CA SER A 138 -16.13 5.02 -2.02
C SER A 138 -17.61 4.82 -2.33
N ASN A 139 -17.91 3.88 -3.23
CA ASN A 139 -19.25 3.36 -3.44
C ASN A 139 -19.33 1.96 -2.80
N LEU A 140 -19.66 1.93 -1.50
CA LEU A 140 -20.14 0.70 -0.86
C LEU A 140 -21.63 0.55 -1.19
N HIS A 141 -22.00 -0.44 -1.98
CA HIS A 141 -23.39 -0.91 -1.96
C HIS A 141 -23.56 -1.75 -0.69
N SER A 142 -24.20 -1.17 0.31
CA SER A 142 -24.64 -1.91 1.49
C SER A 142 -25.85 -2.76 1.07
N TYR A 143 -25.66 -4.06 0.89
CA TYR A 143 -26.78 -4.97 0.72
C TYR A 143 -27.47 -5.14 2.08
N HIS A 144 -28.53 -4.37 2.31
CA HIS A 144 -29.56 -4.72 3.28
C HIS A 144 -30.50 -5.71 2.59
N HIS A 145 -30.54 -6.96 3.05
CA HIS A 145 -31.71 -7.83 2.99
C HIS A 145 -31.63 -8.84 4.13
#